data_AF-I4BNW5-F1
#
_entry.id   AF-I4BNW5-F1
#
_cell.length_a   1.000
_cell.length_b   1.000
_cell.length_c   1.000
_cell.angle_alpha   90.00
_cell.angle_beta   90.00
_cell.angle_gamma   90.00
#
_symmetry.space_group_name_H-M   'P 1'
#
loop_
_entity.id
_entity.type
_entity.pdbx_description
1 polymer ?
#
loop_
_entity_poly.entity_id
_entity_poly.type
_entity_poly.pdbx_seq_one_letter_code
_entity_poly.pdbx_strand_id
1 'polypeptide(L)'
;MSISMIRAQNPQGVVDAGTELSGKAAALDGLIGEQVRAVNRLRQSWFGRAANAAVARAYRDIQRQHLQHELIQARADALSAGGAGMVAGRSVVLAWVAIARSMFDVSDAGVVTPRPPNDTAPWVAIAACYTTIIQQLIQTFLHLDGQLAGTLAAIARGDIPGNDPAPAGGFGPGIDPDGFNNGQLTFHQQMAGFGDAETGAGGVGVPNTDLSIMGMTPDGRMFTIQGDTGVGMNPDTNGGPGARPPDGGNNSILYWKMDEHGKWVVDEVVKNPFPSQLGPGGKADISTIPTSTFNVGDTMYASVMNVDHWNGPPGQRPPGESGWVSRSSELWKSSDNGRTWARTSAVWRNDVDAPNNPFQVQSFAPADDGYVYMYGTADGRTNDGLHMARVPAQYVGDTSQYEYWNGTAFDHNQAQNSSPAVVQTPSGVSGIGEPNVHFYDNKVLLTFNDENGGVYTSSSTDGGVSWTDPTRVVSRGGVYGVFQSPFSGGDSIGATLSLWNPYGTALYEIENQDTRNLGAY
;
A
#
# COMPACT_ATOMS: atom_id res chain seq x y z
N MET A 1 21.09 -33.63 -14.16
CA MET A 1 22.31 -33.46 -13.34
C MET A 1 22.82 -34.84 -12.93
N SER A 2 24.13 -35.07 -12.89
CA SER A 2 24.74 -36.36 -12.59
C SER A 2 25.36 -36.42 -11.19
N ILE A 3 25.73 -37.62 -10.72
CA ILE A 3 26.42 -37.80 -9.43
C ILE A 3 27.71 -36.99 -9.37
N SER A 4 28.49 -36.99 -10.45
CA SER A 4 29.74 -36.23 -10.52
C SER A 4 29.50 -34.73 -10.45
N MET A 5 28.44 -34.22 -11.09
CA MET A 5 28.03 -32.81 -10.93
C MET A 5 27.68 -32.50 -9.48
N ILE A 6 26.83 -33.31 -8.82
CA ILE A 6 26.45 -33.13 -7.41
C ILE A 6 27.67 -33.15 -6.48
N ARG A 7 28.65 -34.03 -6.76
CA ARG A 7 29.90 -34.09 -6.00
C ARG A 7 30.72 -32.80 -6.16
N ALA A 8 30.75 -32.23 -7.35
CA ALA A 8 31.48 -31.00 -7.64
C ALA A 8 30.81 -29.73 -7.06
N GLN A 9 29.51 -29.77 -6.74
CA GLN A 9 28.81 -28.66 -6.10
C GLN A 9 29.36 -28.36 -4.70
N ASN A 10 29.41 -27.07 -4.35
CA ASN A 10 29.77 -26.56 -3.02
C ASN A 10 28.59 -25.83 -2.35
N PRO A 11 27.54 -26.56 -1.90
CA PRO A 11 26.40 -25.93 -1.24
C PRO A 11 26.76 -25.30 0.11
N GLN A 12 27.89 -25.66 0.73
CA GLN A 12 28.37 -24.98 1.94
C GLN A 12 28.73 -23.52 1.64
N GLY A 13 29.34 -23.25 0.49
CA GLY A 13 29.64 -21.87 0.08
C GLY A 13 28.39 -20.99 -0.08
N VAL A 14 27.23 -21.59 -0.36
CA VAL A 14 25.93 -20.89 -0.39
C VAL A 14 25.51 -20.47 1.03
N VAL A 15 25.65 -21.36 2.00
CA VAL A 15 25.38 -21.07 3.43
C VAL A 15 26.32 -19.99 3.97
N ASP A 16 27.60 -20.09 3.62
CA ASP A 16 28.62 -19.12 4.04
C ASP A 16 28.30 -17.72 3.47
N ALA A 17 27.87 -17.65 2.21
CA ALA A 17 27.40 -16.41 1.59
C ALA A 17 26.14 -15.84 2.26
N GLY A 18 25.20 -16.70 2.68
CA GLY A 18 24.04 -16.31 3.47
C GLY A 18 24.45 -15.65 4.80
N THR A 19 25.43 -16.24 5.49
CA THR A 19 25.98 -15.70 6.74
C THR A 19 26.64 -14.33 6.53
N GLU A 20 27.41 -14.17 5.45
CA GLU A 20 28.03 -12.89 5.10
C GLU A 20 26.98 -11.80 4.82
N LEU A 21 25.93 -12.13 4.06
CA LEU A 21 24.85 -11.18 3.77
C LEU A 21 24.07 -10.79 5.02
N SER A 22 23.80 -11.73 5.94
CA SER A 22 23.15 -11.42 7.22
C SER A 22 23.97 -10.42 8.04
N GLY A 23 25.31 -10.56 8.06
CA GLY A 23 26.20 -9.57 8.69
C GLY A 23 26.11 -8.18 8.05
N LYS A 24 25.92 -8.09 6.72
CA LYS A 24 25.72 -6.81 6.01
C LYS A 24 24.35 -6.19 6.29
N ALA A 25 23.30 -7.00 6.37
CA ALA A 25 21.97 -6.54 6.76
C ALA A 25 22.03 -5.92 8.17
N ALA A 26 22.58 -6.64 9.15
CA ALA A 26 22.73 -6.12 10.51
C ALA A 26 23.54 -4.80 10.60
N ALA A 27 24.59 -4.65 9.78
CA ALA A 27 25.34 -3.41 9.72
C ALA A 27 24.53 -2.24 9.14
N LEU A 28 23.74 -2.49 8.10
CA LEU A 28 22.84 -1.49 7.51
C LEU A 28 21.74 -1.08 8.50
N ASP A 29 21.15 -2.02 9.22
CA ASP A 29 20.16 -1.77 10.27
C ASP A 29 20.72 -0.84 11.37
N GLY A 30 21.96 -1.10 11.81
CA GLY A 30 22.66 -0.24 12.76
C GLY A 30 22.78 1.22 12.28
N LEU A 31 23.12 1.42 11.00
CA LEU A 31 23.21 2.75 10.38
C LEU A 31 21.85 3.43 10.27
N ILE A 32 20.80 2.67 9.91
CA ILE A 32 19.43 3.17 9.86
C ILE A 32 19.02 3.70 11.25
N GLY A 33 19.27 2.94 12.31
CA GLY A 33 18.96 3.38 13.67
C GLY A 33 19.71 4.65 14.09
N GLU A 34 20.95 4.83 13.65
CA GLU A 34 21.69 6.08 13.88
C GLU A 34 21.03 7.28 13.17
N GLN A 35 20.58 7.09 11.93
CA GLN A 35 19.88 8.12 11.16
C GLN A 35 18.54 8.48 11.79
N VAL A 36 17.73 7.50 12.20
CA VAL A 36 16.45 7.75 12.91
C VAL A 36 16.69 8.58 14.18
N ARG A 37 17.70 8.21 14.98
CA ARG A 37 18.08 8.99 16.18
C ARG A 37 18.54 10.41 15.82
N ALA A 38 19.24 10.59 14.71
CA ALA A 38 19.68 11.91 14.25
C ALA A 38 18.50 12.80 13.82
N VAL A 39 17.55 12.25 13.05
CA VAL A 39 16.33 12.96 12.64
C VAL A 39 15.50 13.35 13.85
N ASN A 40 15.35 12.46 14.84
CA ASN A 40 14.63 12.77 16.07
C ASN A 40 15.27 13.91 16.87
N ARG A 41 16.60 14.00 16.92
CA ARG A 41 17.31 15.16 17.54
C ARG A 41 17.13 16.44 16.73
N LEU A 42 17.15 16.35 15.39
CA LEU A 42 16.95 17.49 14.50
C LEU A 42 15.60 18.15 14.77
N ARG A 43 14.53 17.34 14.84
CA ARG A 43 13.15 17.77 15.10
C ARG A 43 12.94 18.44 16.46
N GLN A 44 13.82 18.21 17.43
CA GLN A 44 13.72 18.81 18.76
C GLN A 44 14.28 20.24 18.83
N SER A 45 15.06 20.65 17.83
CA SER A 45 15.88 21.87 17.93
C SER A 45 15.82 22.77 16.69
N TRP A 46 15.32 22.27 15.55
CA TRP A 46 15.17 23.02 14.33
C TRP A 46 13.76 22.89 13.76
N PHE A 47 13.15 24.04 13.46
CA PHE A 47 11.75 24.16 13.06
C PHE A 47 11.61 25.06 11.82
N GLY A 48 10.49 24.92 11.11
CA GLY A 48 10.14 25.70 9.92
C GLY A 48 10.30 24.91 8.61
N ARG A 49 9.99 25.58 7.48
CA ARG A 49 9.89 24.93 6.15
C ARG A 49 11.15 24.14 5.76
N ALA A 50 12.34 24.71 5.96
CA ALA A 50 13.59 24.02 5.64
C ALA A 50 13.83 22.79 6.53
N ALA A 51 13.47 22.86 7.82
CA ALA A 51 13.56 21.73 8.72
C ALA A 51 12.60 20.61 8.29
N ASN A 52 11.37 20.95 7.92
CA ASN A 52 10.37 20.00 7.44
C ASN A 52 10.83 19.31 6.15
N ALA A 53 11.38 20.06 5.19
CA ALA A 53 11.91 19.50 3.95
C ALA A 53 13.10 18.55 4.21
N ALA A 54 14.00 18.90 5.13
CA ALA A 54 15.12 18.05 5.51
C ALA A 54 14.67 16.75 6.21
N VAL A 55 13.70 16.86 7.13
CA VAL A 55 13.10 15.71 7.82
C VAL A 55 12.36 14.80 6.84
N ALA A 56 11.55 15.37 5.94
CA ALA A 56 10.86 14.64 4.89
C ALA A 56 11.84 13.85 4.02
N ARG A 57 12.92 14.51 3.57
CA ARG A 57 13.96 13.85 2.77
C ARG A 57 14.65 12.73 3.55
N ALA A 58 14.98 12.96 4.82
CA ALA A 58 15.60 11.95 5.66
C ALA A 58 14.69 10.72 5.85
N TYR A 59 13.38 10.91 6.07
CA TYR A 59 12.44 9.79 6.16
C TYR A 59 12.35 9.00 4.86
N ARG A 60 12.31 9.65 3.69
CA ARG A 60 12.36 8.94 2.40
C ARG A 60 13.63 8.12 2.22
N ASP A 61 14.78 8.68 2.59
CA ASP A 61 16.06 7.98 2.49
C ASP A 61 16.14 6.80 3.46
N ILE A 62 15.65 6.95 4.70
CA ILE A 62 15.58 5.85 5.67
C ILE A 62 14.63 4.75 5.19
N GLN A 63 13.45 5.08 4.65
CA GLN A 63 12.51 4.08 4.10
C GLN A 63 13.14 3.26 2.96
N ARG A 64 13.89 3.91 2.06
CA ARG A 64 14.62 3.21 0.99
C ARG A 64 15.72 2.30 1.55
N GLN A 65 16.44 2.75 2.58
CA GLN A 65 17.45 1.92 3.25
C GLN A 65 16.81 0.73 3.98
N HIS A 66 15.67 0.94 4.63
CA HIS A 66 14.90 -0.14 5.27
C HIS A 66 14.47 -1.20 4.24
N LEU A 67 13.92 -0.79 3.09
CA LEU A 67 13.59 -1.73 2.01
C LEU A 67 14.83 -2.50 1.53
N GLN A 68 15.97 -1.82 1.37
CA GLN A 68 17.23 -2.49 1.00
C GLN A 68 17.68 -3.49 2.07
N HIS A 69 17.54 -3.15 3.34
CA HIS A 69 17.78 -4.05 4.46
C HIS A 69 16.93 -5.33 4.34
N GLU A 70 15.61 -5.19 4.19
CA GLU A 70 14.69 -6.33 4.08
C GLU A 70 15.07 -7.25 2.91
N LEU A 71 15.40 -6.68 1.75
CA LEU A 71 15.80 -7.47 0.57
C LEU A 71 17.15 -8.18 0.76
N ILE A 72 18.10 -7.59 1.48
CA ILE A 72 19.39 -8.25 1.80
C ILE A 72 19.16 -9.37 2.80
N GLN A 73 18.35 -9.13 3.84
CA GLN A 73 18.05 -10.10 4.88
C GLN A 73 17.28 -11.30 4.30
N ALA A 74 16.25 -11.06 3.48
CA ALA A 74 15.52 -12.12 2.79
C ALA A 74 16.44 -13.00 1.92
N ARG A 75 17.43 -12.40 1.23
CA ARG A 75 18.44 -13.17 0.48
C ARG A 75 19.33 -13.98 1.40
N ALA A 76 19.76 -13.40 2.51
CA ALA A 76 20.59 -14.08 3.50
C ALA A 76 19.88 -15.33 4.05
N ASP A 77 18.60 -15.20 4.38
CA ASP A 77 17.77 -16.30 4.89
C ASP A 77 17.54 -17.37 3.83
N ALA A 78 17.23 -16.97 2.58
CA ALA A 78 17.07 -17.90 1.47
C ALA A 78 18.35 -18.70 1.19
N LEU A 79 19.52 -18.04 1.13
CA LEU A 79 20.82 -18.70 0.93
C LEU A 79 21.17 -19.64 2.10
N SER A 80 20.91 -19.22 3.34
CA SER A 80 21.21 -20.02 4.52
C SER A 80 20.32 -21.27 4.59
N ALA A 81 19.01 -21.10 4.47
CA ALA A 81 18.05 -22.21 4.55
C ALA A 81 18.13 -23.14 3.32
N GLY A 82 18.12 -22.57 2.11
CA GLY A 82 18.22 -23.33 0.86
C GLY A 82 19.57 -24.02 0.71
N GLY A 83 20.67 -23.32 1.04
CA GLY A 83 22.02 -23.89 1.06
C GLY A 83 22.13 -25.05 2.05
N ALA A 84 21.59 -24.92 3.26
CA ALA A 84 21.58 -26.01 4.25
C ALA A 84 20.79 -27.23 3.74
N GLY A 85 19.65 -26.99 3.09
CA GLY A 85 18.87 -28.04 2.42
C GLY A 85 19.69 -28.76 1.34
N MET A 86 20.44 -28.03 0.52
CA MET A 86 21.34 -28.61 -0.49
C MET A 86 22.52 -29.36 0.13
N VAL A 87 23.13 -28.87 1.21
CA VAL A 87 24.19 -29.59 1.95
C VAL A 87 23.68 -30.95 2.43
N ALA A 88 22.49 -30.98 3.03
CA ALA A 88 21.85 -32.21 3.48
C ALA A 88 21.52 -33.14 2.30
N GLY A 89 20.87 -32.63 1.26
CA GLY A 89 20.51 -33.40 0.07
C GLY A 89 21.73 -34.01 -0.62
N ARG A 90 22.81 -33.25 -0.78
CA ARG A 90 24.09 -33.74 -1.32
C ARG A 90 24.65 -34.87 -0.47
N SER A 91 24.64 -34.72 0.85
CA SER A 91 25.17 -35.73 1.79
C SER A 91 24.40 -37.04 1.68
N VAL A 92 23.06 -36.97 1.62
CA VAL A 92 22.19 -38.15 1.46
C VAL A 92 22.47 -38.85 0.13
N VAL A 93 22.50 -38.11 -1.00
CA VAL A 93 22.81 -38.69 -2.32
C VAL A 93 24.16 -39.42 -2.29
N LEU A 94 25.21 -38.76 -1.79
CA LEU A 94 26.56 -39.33 -1.78
C LEU A 94 26.69 -40.52 -0.83
N ALA A 95 25.98 -40.53 0.30
CA ALA A 95 25.94 -41.67 1.20
C ALA A 95 25.29 -42.90 0.54
N TRP A 96 24.14 -42.73 -0.11
CA TRP A 96 23.47 -43.82 -0.85
C TRP A 96 24.32 -44.33 -2.01
N VAL A 97 24.97 -43.43 -2.75
CA VAL A 97 25.91 -43.80 -3.81
C VAL A 97 27.10 -44.58 -3.25
N ALA A 98 27.64 -44.20 -2.08
CA ALA A 98 28.74 -44.92 -1.45
C ALA A 98 28.33 -46.33 -1.01
N ILE A 99 27.14 -46.47 -0.41
CA ILE A 99 26.57 -47.77 -0.03
C ILE A 99 26.40 -48.65 -1.28
N ALA A 100 25.78 -48.13 -2.35
CA ALA A 100 25.59 -48.87 -3.58
C ALA A 100 26.93 -49.30 -4.21
N ARG A 101 27.93 -48.42 -4.25
CA ARG A 101 29.27 -48.71 -4.81
C ARG A 101 30.05 -49.78 -4.04
N SER A 102 29.71 -50.03 -2.77
CA SER A 102 30.33 -51.12 -2.00
C SER A 102 29.91 -52.50 -2.52
N MET A 103 28.71 -52.60 -3.10
CA MET A 103 28.10 -53.87 -3.51
C MET A 103 27.96 -54.02 -5.03
N PHE A 104 27.91 -52.90 -5.77
CA PHE A 104 27.52 -52.83 -7.18
C PHE A 104 28.39 -51.83 -7.95
N ASP A 105 28.26 -51.84 -9.27
CA ASP A 105 28.74 -50.74 -10.11
C ASP A 105 27.65 -49.65 -10.22
N VAL A 106 28.06 -48.38 -10.19
CA VAL A 106 27.12 -47.23 -10.20
C VAL A 106 27.54 -46.24 -11.26
N SER A 107 26.71 -46.07 -12.29
CA SER A 107 26.92 -45.09 -13.35
C SER A 107 26.72 -43.66 -12.85
N ASP A 108 27.19 -42.69 -13.62
CA ASP A 108 27.07 -41.27 -13.25
C ASP A 108 25.60 -40.78 -13.27
N ALA A 109 24.74 -41.45 -14.03
CA ALA A 109 23.29 -41.22 -14.07
C ALA A 109 22.53 -41.88 -12.90
N GLY A 110 23.25 -42.50 -11.95
CA GLY A 110 22.64 -43.18 -10.80
C GLY A 110 22.08 -44.56 -11.10
N VAL A 111 22.44 -45.17 -12.23
CA VAL A 111 22.05 -46.55 -12.55
C VAL A 111 23.00 -47.50 -11.84
N VAL A 112 22.44 -48.40 -11.05
CA VAL A 112 23.18 -49.41 -10.27
C VAL A 112 23.08 -50.76 -10.95
N THR A 113 24.22 -51.34 -11.31
CA THR A 113 24.33 -52.61 -12.02
C THR A 113 25.02 -53.68 -11.17
N PRO A 114 24.47 -54.91 -11.12
CA PRO A 114 25.09 -56.05 -10.43
C PRO A 114 26.52 -56.33 -10.87
N ARG A 115 27.36 -56.81 -9.95
CA ARG A 115 28.71 -57.33 -10.23
C ARG A 115 29.04 -58.51 -9.32
N PRO A 116 29.90 -59.45 -9.72
CA PRO A 116 30.26 -60.58 -8.87
C PRO A 116 30.83 -60.14 -7.50
N PRO A 117 30.48 -60.80 -6.38
CA PRO A 117 29.58 -61.98 -6.27
C PRO A 117 28.08 -61.63 -6.13
N ASN A 118 27.71 -60.36 -6.24
CA ASN A 118 26.36 -59.85 -6.06
C ASN A 118 25.62 -59.78 -7.41
N ASP A 119 25.56 -60.88 -8.15
CA ASP A 119 25.04 -60.95 -9.53
C ASP A 119 23.92 -62.00 -9.72
N THR A 120 23.42 -62.59 -8.63
CA THR A 120 22.24 -63.49 -8.67
C THR A 120 20.92 -62.71 -8.78
N ALA A 121 19.82 -63.39 -9.13
CA ALA A 121 18.52 -62.75 -9.33
C ALA A 121 18.03 -61.86 -8.16
N PRO A 122 18.17 -62.25 -6.87
CA PRO A 122 17.86 -61.36 -5.75
C PRO A 122 18.71 -60.08 -5.73
N TRP A 123 20.00 -60.16 -6.07
CA TRP A 123 20.88 -59.00 -6.14
C TRP A 123 20.56 -58.07 -7.30
N VAL A 124 20.08 -58.61 -8.44
CA VAL A 124 19.56 -57.81 -9.56
C VAL A 124 18.38 -56.95 -9.11
N ALA A 125 17.44 -57.53 -8.35
CA ALA A 125 16.29 -56.79 -7.81
C ALA A 125 16.73 -55.69 -6.82
N ILE A 126 17.70 -55.99 -5.94
CA ILE A 126 18.26 -55.00 -5.01
C ILE A 126 18.93 -53.85 -5.77
N ALA A 127 19.74 -54.14 -6.79
CA ALA A 127 20.37 -53.11 -7.63
C ALA A 127 19.35 -52.20 -8.32
N ALA A 128 18.23 -52.76 -8.79
CA ALA A 128 17.13 -51.97 -9.35
C ALA A 128 16.51 -51.02 -8.31
N CYS A 129 16.29 -51.48 -7.07
CA CYS A 129 15.80 -50.61 -5.99
C CYS A 129 16.77 -49.46 -5.68
N TYR A 130 18.08 -49.75 -5.58
CA TYR A 130 19.09 -48.70 -5.38
C TYR A 130 19.11 -47.69 -6.54
N THR A 131 18.92 -48.15 -7.78
CA THR A 131 18.80 -47.26 -8.95
C THR A 131 17.65 -46.28 -8.75
N THR A 132 16.46 -46.76 -8.41
CA THR A 132 15.29 -45.90 -8.18
C THR A 132 15.55 -44.89 -7.07
N ILE A 133 16.10 -45.33 -5.93
CA ILE A 133 16.37 -44.45 -4.77
C ILE A 133 17.38 -43.37 -5.15
N ILE A 134 18.52 -43.75 -5.74
CA ILE A 134 19.56 -42.77 -6.10
C ILE A 134 19.04 -41.78 -7.14
N GLN A 135 18.30 -42.23 -8.15
CA GLN A 135 17.71 -41.34 -9.15
C GLN A 135 16.68 -40.38 -8.54
N GLN A 136 15.85 -40.85 -7.62
CA GLN A 136 14.92 -39.98 -6.88
C GLN A 136 15.68 -38.94 -6.05
N LEU A 137 16.73 -39.34 -5.34
CA LEU A 137 17.56 -38.40 -4.56
C LEU A 137 18.26 -37.34 -5.43
N ILE A 138 18.71 -37.73 -6.64
CA ILE A 138 19.23 -36.78 -7.64
C ILE A 138 18.16 -35.75 -8.04
N GLN A 139 16.92 -36.20 -8.28
CA GLN A 139 15.80 -35.31 -8.59
C GLN A 139 15.43 -34.41 -7.43
N THR A 140 15.44 -34.92 -6.19
CA THR A 140 15.23 -34.11 -4.99
C THR A 140 16.29 -33.02 -4.86
N PHE A 141 17.57 -33.33 -5.10
CA PHE A 141 18.63 -32.33 -5.08
C PHE A 141 18.43 -31.23 -6.14
N LEU A 142 18.03 -31.61 -7.35
CA LEU A 142 17.67 -30.67 -8.42
C LEU A 142 16.48 -29.78 -8.05
N HIS A 143 15.50 -30.34 -7.36
CA HIS A 143 14.34 -29.59 -6.89
C HIS A 143 14.74 -28.53 -5.86
N LEU A 144 15.58 -28.89 -4.88
CA LEU A 144 16.09 -27.95 -3.87
C LEU A 144 16.86 -26.77 -4.51
N ASP A 145 17.72 -27.07 -5.49
CA ASP A 145 18.46 -26.06 -6.26
C ASP A 145 17.51 -25.11 -7.01
N GLY A 146 16.53 -25.67 -7.73
CA GLY A 146 15.52 -24.90 -8.46
C GLY A 146 14.63 -24.05 -7.54
N GLN A 147 14.25 -24.57 -6.37
CA GLN A 147 13.49 -23.82 -5.37
C GLN A 147 14.29 -22.62 -4.86
N LEU A 148 15.55 -22.82 -4.47
CA LEU A 148 16.42 -21.72 -4.03
C LEU A 148 16.58 -20.67 -5.13
N ALA A 149 16.86 -21.09 -6.36
CA ALA A 149 16.98 -20.17 -7.50
C ALA A 149 15.69 -19.36 -7.74
N GLY A 150 14.53 -20.01 -7.64
CA GLY A 150 13.23 -19.35 -7.76
C GLY A 150 13.01 -18.30 -6.66
N THR A 151 13.30 -18.64 -5.40
CA THR A 151 13.18 -17.71 -4.26
C THR A 151 14.12 -16.51 -4.43
N LEU A 152 15.38 -16.73 -4.82
CA LEU A 152 16.33 -15.62 -5.04
C LEU A 152 15.90 -14.71 -6.19
N ALA A 153 15.32 -15.28 -7.25
CA ALA A 153 14.79 -14.50 -8.37
C ALA A 153 13.57 -13.67 -7.99
N ALA A 154 12.72 -14.16 -7.06
CA ALA A 154 11.61 -13.41 -6.48
C ALA A 154 12.12 -12.21 -5.68
N ILE A 155 13.05 -12.43 -4.75
CA ILE A 155 13.64 -11.36 -3.95
C ILE A 155 14.42 -10.34 -4.81
N ALA A 156 14.92 -10.74 -5.97
CA ALA A 156 15.55 -9.82 -6.92
C ALA A 156 14.56 -8.85 -7.57
N ARG A 157 13.28 -9.20 -7.67
CA ARG A 157 12.21 -8.34 -8.22
C ARG A 157 11.55 -7.43 -7.18
N GLY A 158 11.89 -7.60 -5.90
CA GLY A 158 11.33 -6.83 -4.79
C GLY A 158 10.37 -7.63 -3.91
N ASP A 159 10.13 -8.90 -4.22
CA ASP A 159 9.25 -9.79 -3.45
C ASP A 159 9.91 -10.10 -2.08
N ILE A 160 9.28 -9.72 -0.97
CA ILE A 160 9.79 -9.93 0.41
C ILE A 160 9.04 -11.11 1.03
N PRO A 161 9.66 -12.30 1.20
CA PRO A 161 8.97 -13.49 1.68
C PRO A 161 8.28 -13.28 3.04
N GLY A 162 7.02 -13.71 3.14
CA GLY A 162 6.27 -13.70 4.39
C GLY A 162 5.59 -12.37 4.75
N ASN A 163 5.60 -11.40 3.84
CA ASN A 163 4.80 -10.17 3.94
C ASN A 163 3.38 -10.34 3.36
N ASP A 164 3.02 -11.53 2.89
CA ASP A 164 1.70 -11.84 2.34
C ASP A 164 0.66 -11.92 3.46
N PRO A 165 -0.32 -11.01 3.51
CA PRO A 165 -1.41 -11.15 4.47
C PRO A 165 -2.34 -12.29 4.05
N ALA A 166 -2.93 -12.96 5.02
CA ALA A 166 -3.86 -14.05 4.75
C ALA A 166 -5.11 -13.51 4.02
N PRO A 167 -5.48 -14.04 2.84
CA PRO A 167 -6.70 -13.64 2.16
C PRO A 167 -7.94 -14.09 2.95
N ALA A 168 -9.09 -13.52 2.64
CA ALA A 168 -10.35 -14.04 3.15
C ALA A 168 -10.58 -15.51 2.74
N GLY A 169 -10.94 -16.35 3.72
CA GLY A 169 -11.31 -17.74 3.48
C GLY A 169 -12.48 -17.84 2.50
N GLY A 170 -12.35 -18.69 1.48
CA GLY A 170 -13.38 -18.90 0.45
C GLY A 170 -13.26 -18.04 -0.82
N PHE A 171 -12.30 -17.11 -0.88
CA PHE A 171 -12.05 -16.29 -2.07
C PHE A 171 -10.62 -16.49 -2.59
N GLY A 172 -10.46 -16.31 -3.91
CA GLY A 172 -9.23 -16.58 -4.68
C GLY A 172 -7.99 -15.84 -4.15
N PRO A 173 -6.82 -16.01 -4.79
CA PRO A 173 -5.57 -15.52 -4.23
C PRO A 173 -5.69 -14.04 -3.90
N GLY A 174 -5.35 -13.69 -2.65
CA GLY A 174 -5.33 -12.32 -2.18
C GLY A 174 -4.41 -11.45 -3.04
N ILE A 175 -4.57 -10.15 -2.87
CA ILE A 175 -3.65 -9.17 -3.38
C ILE A 175 -2.40 -9.23 -2.51
N ASP A 176 -1.36 -9.87 -3.05
CA ASP A 176 0.01 -9.64 -2.61
C ASP A 176 0.37 -8.15 -2.82
N PRO A 177 0.68 -7.40 -1.73
CA PRO A 177 1.04 -6.00 -1.79
C PRO A 177 2.30 -5.72 -2.62
N ASP A 178 3.31 -6.59 -2.60
CA ASP A 178 4.56 -6.36 -3.34
C ASP A 178 4.52 -6.91 -4.79
N GLY A 179 3.54 -7.77 -5.08
CA GLY A 179 3.21 -8.22 -6.43
C GLY A 179 2.79 -7.11 -7.42
N PHE A 180 2.76 -5.85 -7.00
CA PHE A 180 2.56 -4.69 -7.88
C PHE A 180 3.84 -4.01 -8.37
N ASN A 181 5.01 -4.43 -7.87
CA ASN A 181 6.29 -3.85 -8.27
C ASN A 181 6.43 -3.87 -9.80
N ASN A 182 6.48 -2.68 -10.43
CA ASN A 182 6.34 -2.59 -11.89
C ASN A 182 7.23 -1.52 -12.57
N GLY A 183 8.30 -1.09 -11.89
CA GLY A 183 9.22 -0.07 -12.39
C GLY A 183 8.72 1.37 -12.26
N GLN A 184 7.40 1.57 -12.09
CA GLN A 184 6.82 2.85 -11.63
C GLN A 184 6.41 2.78 -10.16
N LEU A 185 5.98 1.62 -9.69
CA LEU A 185 5.52 1.38 -8.33
C LEU A 185 6.49 0.44 -7.62
N THR A 186 6.85 0.78 -6.38
CA THR A 186 7.70 -0.03 -5.49
C THR A 186 7.07 -0.14 -4.10
N PHE A 187 6.83 -1.35 -3.61
CA PHE A 187 6.33 -1.60 -2.25
C PHE A 187 7.39 -1.29 -1.20
N HIS A 188 6.97 -0.63 -0.11
CA HIS A 188 7.83 -0.38 1.05
C HIS A 188 7.43 -1.18 2.27
N GLN A 189 6.16 -1.10 2.68
CA GLN A 189 5.67 -1.80 3.86
C GLN A 189 4.15 -1.84 3.90
N GLN A 190 3.62 -2.79 4.66
CA GLN A 190 2.25 -2.72 5.14
C GLN A 190 2.06 -1.51 6.07
N MET A 191 0.89 -0.88 5.96
CA MET A 191 0.41 0.19 6.83
C MET A 191 -0.73 -0.37 7.68
N ALA A 192 -1.92 0.23 7.70
CA ALA A 192 -3.01 -0.18 8.60
C ALA A 192 -3.82 -1.38 8.08
N GLY A 193 -4.38 -2.19 8.98
CA GLY A 193 -5.24 -3.33 8.65
C GLY A 193 -4.45 -4.64 8.53
N PHE A 194 -4.80 -5.49 7.54
CA PHE A 194 -4.15 -6.78 7.29
C PHE A 194 -4.20 -7.80 8.44
N GLY A 195 -5.20 -7.68 9.30
CA GLY A 195 -5.46 -8.68 10.32
C GLY A 195 -5.95 -9.99 9.71
N ASP A 196 -5.96 -11.02 10.56
CA ASP A 196 -6.58 -12.29 10.24
C ASP A 196 -8.00 -12.09 9.67
N ALA A 197 -8.35 -12.83 8.61
CA ALA A 197 -9.59 -12.57 7.89
C ALA A 197 -10.86 -12.87 8.69
N GLU A 198 -10.78 -13.73 9.71
CA GLU A 198 -11.93 -14.07 10.56
C GLU A 198 -11.98 -13.20 11.82
N THR A 199 -10.82 -12.99 12.44
CA THR A 199 -10.70 -12.40 13.79
C THR A 199 -10.08 -11.01 13.83
N GLY A 200 -9.38 -10.64 12.76
CA GLY A 200 -8.60 -9.40 12.64
C GLY A 200 -7.36 -9.34 13.53
N ALA A 201 -7.03 -10.44 14.19
CA ALA A 201 -5.84 -10.54 15.01
C ALA A 201 -4.58 -10.35 14.16
N GLY A 202 -3.56 -9.71 14.73
CA GLY A 202 -2.30 -9.45 14.03
C GLY A 202 -2.31 -8.26 13.08
N GLY A 203 -3.45 -7.58 12.90
CA GLY A 203 -3.53 -6.36 12.09
C GLY A 203 -2.72 -5.21 12.67
N VAL A 204 -2.28 -4.31 11.78
CA VAL A 204 -1.43 -3.17 12.13
C VAL A 204 -2.31 -1.98 12.54
N GLY A 205 -2.21 -1.61 13.82
CA GLY A 205 -2.91 -0.49 14.44
C GLY A 205 -4.40 -0.75 14.69
N VAL A 206 -5.13 -1.15 13.64
CA VAL A 206 -6.52 -1.59 13.68
C VAL A 206 -6.67 -2.89 12.87
N PRO A 207 -7.72 -3.70 13.11
CA PRO A 207 -7.76 -5.08 12.61
C PRO A 207 -7.74 -5.19 11.09
N ASN A 208 -8.77 -4.70 10.38
CA ASN A 208 -8.84 -4.70 8.92
C ASN A 208 -9.49 -3.39 8.46
N THR A 209 -8.81 -2.57 7.66
CA THR A 209 -9.25 -1.20 7.32
C THR A 209 -8.73 -0.70 5.97
N ASP A 210 -9.20 0.47 5.52
CA ASP A 210 -8.80 1.10 4.27
C ASP A 210 -8.47 2.61 4.36
N LEU A 211 -8.21 3.19 3.19
CA LEU A 211 -7.87 4.58 2.86
C LEU A 211 -6.50 5.02 3.33
N SER A 212 -6.23 5.07 4.64
CA SER A 212 -4.98 5.60 5.18
C SER A 212 -4.54 6.93 4.53
N ILE A 213 -5.41 7.94 4.59
CA ILE A 213 -5.17 9.30 4.08
C ILE A 213 -4.07 9.94 4.91
N MET A 214 -2.94 10.29 4.30
CA MET A 214 -1.76 10.74 5.03
C MET A 214 -1.81 12.24 5.33
N GLY A 215 -1.31 12.62 6.51
CA GLY A 215 -1.17 14.02 6.91
C GLY A 215 -0.07 14.22 7.96
N MET A 216 0.21 15.50 8.25
CA MET A 216 1.13 15.91 9.31
C MET A 216 0.39 16.73 10.35
N THR A 217 0.57 16.43 11.62
CA THR A 217 0.14 17.31 12.70
C THR A 217 1.00 18.57 12.75
N PRO A 218 0.50 19.67 13.33
CA PRO A 218 1.31 20.86 13.62
C PRO A 218 2.58 20.58 14.43
N ASP A 219 2.56 19.58 15.33
CA ASP A 219 3.74 19.11 16.07
C ASP A 219 4.71 18.20 15.26
N GLY A 220 4.42 17.99 13.96
CA GLY A 220 5.28 17.29 13.02
C GLY A 220 5.23 15.76 13.09
N ARG A 221 4.20 15.17 13.71
CA ARG A 221 3.94 13.73 13.63
C ARG A 221 3.21 13.39 12.34
N MET A 222 3.58 12.28 11.73
CA MET A 222 2.81 11.72 10.62
C MET A 222 1.59 10.99 11.21
N PHE A 223 0.44 11.18 10.59
CA PHE A 223 -0.75 10.41 10.89
C PHE A 223 -1.41 9.96 9.60
N THR A 224 -2.24 8.94 9.70
CA THR A 224 -3.15 8.54 8.64
C THR A 224 -4.58 8.51 9.15
N ILE A 225 -5.55 8.84 8.31
CA ILE A 225 -6.97 8.69 8.59
C ILE A 225 -7.49 7.47 7.83
N GLN A 226 -8.05 6.53 8.57
CA GLN A 226 -8.62 5.29 8.08
C GLN A 226 -10.10 5.45 7.82
N GLY A 227 -10.60 4.75 6.82
CA GLY A 227 -12.02 4.59 6.59
C GLY A 227 -12.60 3.43 7.39
N ASP A 228 -13.39 2.64 6.68
CA ASP A 228 -14.15 1.55 7.22
C ASP A 228 -13.22 0.51 7.85
N THR A 229 -13.59 -0.01 9.03
CA THR A 229 -12.84 -0.99 9.79
C THR A 229 -13.76 -2.15 10.17
N GLY A 230 -13.29 -3.38 9.97
CA GLY A 230 -13.97 -4.61 10.38
C GLY A 230 -13.16 -5.40 11.40
N VAL A 231 -13.83 -6.11 12.31
CA VAL A 231 -13.20 -7.10 13.19
C VAL A 231 -12.59 -8.23 12.36
N GLY A 232 -13.24 -8.62 11.26
CA GLY A 232 -12.70 -9.51 10.23
C GLY A 232 -12.95 -8.91 8.85
N MET A 233 -12.91 -9.76 7.83
CA MET A 233 -13.27 -9.42 6.46
C MET A 233 -14.66 -9.95 6.11
N ASN A 234 -15.31 -9.34 5.13
CA ASN A 234 -16.62 -9.80 4.65
C ASN A 234 -16.46 -10.81 3.48
N PRO A 235 -16.82 -12.09 3.68
CA PRO A 235 -16.79 -13.07 2.60
C PRO A 235 -17.81 -12.74 1.50
N ASP A 236 -18.98 -12.19 1.81
CA ASP A 236 -20.03 -11.95 0.80
C ASP A 236 -19.65 -10.89 -0.24
N THR A 237 -18.63 -10.08 0.07
CA THR A 237 -18.09 -9.05 -0.83
C THR A 237 -16.67 -9.37 -1.32
N ASN A 238 -16.20 -10.61 -1.15
CA ASN A 238 -14.87 -11.08 -1.56
C ASN A 238 -13.72 -10.24 -0.98
N GLY A 239 -13.89 -9.73 0.25
CA GLY A 239 -13.00 -8.75 0.86
C GLY A 239 -13.76 -7.61 1.52
N GLY A 240 -13.06 -6.54 1.87
CA GLY A 240 -13.66 -5.39 2.53
C GLY A 240 -13.92 -5.63 4.03
N PRO A 241 -14.55 -4.64 4.71
CA PRO A 241 -14.77 -4.69 6.14
C PRO A 241 -15.83 -5.73 6.49
N GLY A 242 -15.52 -6.62 7.44
CA GLY A 242 -16.50 -7.45 8.12
C GLY A 242 -17.35 -6.65 9.12
N ALA A 243 -17.87 -7.32 10.15
CA ALA A 243 -18.64 -6.66 11.20
C ALA A 243 -17.83 -5.55 11.89
N ARG A 244 -18.47 -4.41 12.17
CA ARG A 244 -17.83 -3.28 12.84
C ARG A 244 -17.37 -3.66 14.26
N PRO A 245 -16.22 -3.14 14.72
CA PRO A 245 -15.85 -3.20 16.14
C PRO A 245 -16.90 -2.51 17.05
N PRO A 246 -17.03 -2.94 18.32
CA PRO A 246 -17.97 -2.31 19.26
C PRO A 246 -17.66 -0.84 19.59
N ASP A 247 -16.41 -0.42 19.46
CA ASP A 247 -15.91 0.90 19.85
C ASP A 247 -15.74 1.86 18.67
N GLY A 248 -16.40 1.57 17.55
CA GLY A 248 -16.35 2.35 16.31
C GLY A 248 -15.86 1.51 15.14
N GLY A 249 -15.76 2.11 13.96
CA GLY A 249 -15.28 1.39 12.77
C GLY A 249 -15.68 1.99 11.45
N ASN A 250 -16.24 3.20 11.43
CA ASN A 250 -16.43 3.95 10.19
C ASN A 250 -15.19 4.77 9.85
N ASN A 251 -14.39 5.13 10.86
CA ASN A 251 -13.13 5.85 10.71
C ASN A 251 -12.26 5.70 11.96
N SER A 252 -10.95 5.86 11.77
CA SER A 252 -9.98 6.00 12.85
C SER A 252 -8.80 6.88 12.40
N ILE A 253 -7.98 7.33 13.34
CA ILE A 253 -6.72 8.03 13.06
C ILE A 253 -5.60 7.25 13.72
N LEU A 254 -4.57 6.91 12.93
CA LEU A 254 -3.34 6.27 13.39
C LEU A 254 -2.20 7.30 13.34
N TYR A 255 -1.53 7.53 14.45
CA TYR A 255 -0.28 8.28 14.49
C TYR A 255 0.90 7.33 14.33
N TRP A 256 1.91 7.78 13.60
CA TRP A 256 3.05 6.95 13.24
C TRP A 256 4.35 7.54 13.76
N LYS A 257 5.26 6.64 14.12
CA LYS A 257 6.66 6.93 14.36
C LYS A 257 7.52 5.94 13.59
N MET A 258 8.72 6.35 13.26
CA MET A 258 9.72 5.45 12.72
C MET A 258 10.45 4.77 13.89
N ASP A 259 10.51 3.44 13.89
CA ASP A 259 11.26 2.69 14.89
C ASP A 259 12.77 2.75 14.60
N GLU A 260 13.58 2.10 15.44
CA GLU A 260 15.04 2.10 15.29
C GLU A 260 15.55 1.33 14.05
N HIS A 261 14.67 0.62 13.35
CA HIS A 261 14.95 -0.14 12.13
C HIS A 261 14.50 0.60 10.87
N GLY A 262 14.01 1.84 11.01
CA GLY A 262 13.55 2.65 9.88
C GLY A 262 12.15 2.31 9.38
N LYS A 263 11.41 1.46 10.11
CA LYS A 263 10.05 1.05 9.78
C LYS A 263 9.03 1.98 10.43
N TRP A 264 7.96 2.32 9.71
CA TRP A 264 6.83 3.02 10.33
C TRP A 264 6.03 2.05 11.19
N VAL A 265 5.89 2.40 12.46
CA VAL A 265 5.09 1.68 13.46
C VAL A 265 4.04 2.61 14.06
N VAL A 266 2.92 2.02 14.45
CA VAL A 266 1.82 2.74 15.09
C VAL A 266 2.25 3.20 16.48
N ASP A 267 2.00 4.47 16.77
CA ASP A 267 2.30 5.10 18.06
C ASP A 267 1.02 5.30 18.88
N GLU A 268 -0.04 5.81 18.26
CA GLU A 268 -1.30 6.16 18.92
C GLU A 268 -2.47 5.91 17.95
N VAL A 269 -3.63 5.53 18.50
CA VAL A 269 -4.87 5.30 17.74
C VAL A 269 -5.99 6.11 18.36
N VAL A 270 -6.69 6.91 17.55
CA VAL A 270 -7.94 7.60 17.90
C VAL A 270 -9.08 6.92 17.13
N LYS A 271 -10.04 6.37 17.86
CA LYS A 271 -11.18 5.65 17.27
C LYS A 271 -12.37 6.58 17.07
N ASN A 272 -13.03 6.43 15.91
CA ASN A 272 -14.26 7.13 15.57
C ASN A 272 -14.22 8.67 15.78
N PRO A 273 -13.17 9.38 15.31
CA PRO A 273 -13.09 10.83 15.43
C PRO A 273 -14.24 11.57 14.74
N PHE A 274 -14.86 10.96 13.72
CA PHE A 274 -15.98 11.52 12.96
C PHE A 274 -17.22 10.62 13.11
N PRO A 275 -17.99 10.76 14.20
CA PRO A 275 -19.15 9.91 14.43
C PRO A 275 -20.23 10.12 13.37
N SER A 276 -20.91 9.03 12.98
CA SER A 276 -22.05 9.07 12.05
C SER A 276 -23.13 10.04 12.55
N GLN A 277 -23.72 10.77 11.59
CA GLN A 277 -24.75 11.76 11.86
C GLN A 277 -26.14 11.19 11.53
N LEU A 278 -27.16 11.72 12.20
CA LEU A 278 -28.55 11.43 11.85
C LEU A 278 -28.97 12.31 10.66
N GLY A 279 -29.38 11.67 9.58
CA GLY A 279 -30.03 12.31 8.44
C GLY A 279 -31.48 12.73 8.74
N PRO A 280 -32.13 13.42 7.77
CA PRO A 280 -33.56 13.73 7.85
C PRO A 280 -34.40 12.49 8.17
N GLY A 281 -35.34 12.60 9.11
CA GLY A 281 -36.16 11.46 9.55
C GLY A 281 -35.48 10.54 10.58
N GLY A 282 -34.26 10.84 11.02
CA GLY A 282 -33.56 10.10 12.08
C GLY A 282 -32.83 8.84 11.61
N LYS A 283 -32.70 8.63 10.29
CA LYS A 283 -31.87 7.55 9.72
C LYS A 283 -30.39 7.94 9.82
N ALA A 284 -29.56 7.12 10.44
CA ALA A 284 -28.12 7.33 10.48
C ALA A 284 -27.47 7.05 9.12
N ASP A 285 -26.40 7.77 8.79
CA ASP A 285 -25.53 7.41 7.66
C ASP A 285 -24.90 6.04 7.92
N ILE A 286 -24.80 5.23 6.87
CA ILE A 286 -24.25 3.87 6.99
C ILE A 286 -22.73 3.87 7.18
N SER A 287 -22.05 4.94 6.74
CA SER A 287 -20.67 5.24 7.10
C SER A 287 -20.36 6.74 6.97
N THR A 288 -19.34 7.18 7.71
CA THR A 288 -18.71 8.50 7.61
C THR A 288 -17.27 8.27 7.23
N ILE A 289 -16.95 8.51 5.96
CA ILE A 289 -15.70 8.10 5.33
C ILE A 289 -14.83 9.34 5.10
N PRO A 290 -13.59 9.37 5.59
CA PRO A 290 -12.69 10.50 5.35
C PRO A 290 -12.29 10.57 3.89
N THR A 291 -12.09 11.78 3.38
CA THR A 291 -11.74 12.03 1.97
C THR A 291 -10.48 12.88 1.81
N SER A 292 -10.17 13.75 2.78
CA SER A 292 -8.96 14.58 2.76
C SER A 292 -8.55 15.00 4.17
N THR A 293 -7.29 15.41 4.32
CA THR A 293 -6.81 16.12 5.49
C THR A 293 -5.78 17.18 5.10
N PHE A 294 -5.77 18.30 5.82
CA PHE A 294 -4.89 19.44 5.57
C PHE A 294 -4.82 20.35 6.80
N ASN A 295 -3.87 21.29 6.79
CA ASN A 295 -3.72 22.27 7.88
C ASN A 295 -3.93 23.69 7.36
N VAL A 296 -4.54 24.53 8.18
CA VAL A 296 -4.53 25.99 8.02
C VAL A 296 -3.93 26.58 9.29
N GLY A 297 -2.68 27.04 9.20
CA GLY A 297 -1.87 27.34 10.39
C GLY A 297 -1.76 26.11 11.29
N ASP A 298 -2.01 26.28 12.58
CA ASP A 298 -1.97 25.19 13.57
C ASP A 298 -3.31 24.43 13.70
N THR A 299 -4.33 24.77 12.89
CA THR A 299 -5.61 24.06 12.90
C THR A 299 -5.61 22.98 11.83
N MET A 300 -5.87 21.74 12.25
CA MET A 300 -6.03 20.62 11.34
C MET A 300 -7.47 20.54 10.86
N TYR A 301 -7.66 20.13 9.61
CA TYR A 301 -8.95 19.89 8.99
C TYR A 301 -9.00 18.51 8.35
N ALA A 302 -10.19 17.93 8.33
CA ALA A 302 -10.49 16.70 7.62
C ALA A 302 -11.84 16.84 6.93
N SER A 303 -11.91 16.44 5.67
CA SER A 303 -13.19 16.27 4.98
C SER A 303 -13.68 14.84 5.10
N VAL A 304 -14.98 14.69 5.28
CA VAL A 304 -15.66 13.40 5.32
C VAL A 304 -16.85 13.40 4.39
N MET A 305 -17.11 12.28 3.75
CA MET A 305 -18.36 12.00 3.05
C MET A 305 -19.26 11.14 3.95
N ASN A 306 -20.53 11.50 4.02
CA ASN A 306 -21.55 10.78 4.78
C ASN A 306 -22.36 9.94 3.80
N VAL A 307 -22.21 8.62 3.87
CA VAL A 307 -22.80 7.66 2.93
C VAL A 307 -24.21 7.28 3.37
N ASP A 308 -25.20 7.44 2.48
CA ASP A 308 -26.59 7.03 2.75
C ASP A 308 -26.82 5.55 2.44
N HIS A 309 -26.32 5.07 1.30
CA HIS A 309 -26.42 3.67 0.88
C HIS A 309 -25.36 3.28 -0.17
N TRP A 310 -25.08 1.97 -0.25
CA TRP A 310 -24.29 1.35 -1.32
C TRP A 310 -25.23 0.89 -2.45
N ASN A 311 -24.87 1.14 -3.70
CA ASN A 311 -25.58 0.60 -4.88
C ASN A 311 -25.03 -0.77 -5.33
N GLY A 312 -24.02 -1.28 -4.61
CA GLY A 312 -23.37 -2.56 -4.90
C GLY A 312 -22.17 -2.44 -5.86
N PRO A 313 -21.51 -3.55 -6.17
CA PRO A 313 -20.32 -3.57 -7.03
C PRO A 313 -20.67 -3.39 -8.52
N PRO A 314 -19.71 -2.96 -9.38
CA PRO A 314 -19.95 -2.63 -10.80
C PRO A 314 -20.68 -3.70 -11.63
N GLY A 315 -20.55 -4.99 -11.27
CA GLY A 315 -21.22 -6.09 -11.95
C GLY A 315 -22.66 -6.38 -11.51
N GLN A 316 -23.15 -5.72 -10.45
CA GLN A 316 -24.48 -5.95 -9.87
C GLN A 316 -25.43 -4.76 -10.02
N ARG A 317 -24.90 -3.58 -10.43
CA ARG A 317 -25.66 -2.34 -10.63
C ARG A 317 -25.80 -2.00 -12.12
N PRO A 318 -26.86 -1.29 -12.54
CA PRO A 318 -26.98 -0.80 -13.91
C PRO A 318 -25.73 -0.01 -14.37
N PRO A 319 -25.31 -0.19 -15.65
CA PRO A 319 -24.16 0.53 -16.18
C PRO A 319 -24.33 2.05 -16.07
N GLY A 320 -23.31 2.73 -15.54
CA GLY A 320 -23.30 4.19 -15.40
C GLY A 320 -23.88 4.71 -14.09
N GLU A 321 -24.35 3.85 -13.18
CA GLU A 321 -24.73 4.30 -11.83
C GLU A 321 -23.50 4.57 -10.95
N SER A 322 -23.69 5.29 -9.84
CA SER A 322 -22.70 5.59 -8.80
C SER A 322 -22.62 4.46 -7.75
N GLY A 323 -21.42 4.01 -7.35
CA GLY A 323 -21.23 2.83 -6.48
C GLY A 323 -21.81 3.00 -5.07
N TRP A 324 -21.95 4.26 -4.64
CA TRP A 324 -22.59 4.63 -3.39
C TRP A 324 -23.18 6.02 -3.54
N VAL A 325 -24.25 6.29 -2.80
CA VAL A 325 -24.83 7.62 -2.72
C VAL A 325 -24.49 8.23 -1.37
N SER A 326 -23.93 9.42 -1.41
CA SER A 326 -23.66 10.25 -0.25
C SER A 326 -24.81 11.21 0.01
N ARG A 327 -25.06 11.52 1.29
CA ARG A 327 -26.01 12.56 1.70
C ARG A 327 -25.35 13.94 1.71
N SER A 328 -24.06 13.99 2.01
CA SER A 328 -23.30 15.22 2.11
C SER A 328 -21.81 14.96 2.28
N SER A 329 -20.99 15.95 1.91
CA SER A 329 -19.63 16.12 2.44
C SER A 329 -19.57 17.23 3.48
N GLU A 330 -18.68 17.08 4.46
CA GLU A 330 -18.54 17.97 5.62
C GLU A 330 -17.08 18.16 6.02
N LEU A 331 -16.77 19.31 6.64
CA LEU A 331 -15.46 19.53 7.25
C LEU A 331 -15.51 19.43 8.78
N TRP A 332 -14.48 18.81 9.33
CA TRP A 332 -14.16 18.75 10.75
C TRP A 332 -12.83 19.44 11.00
N LYS A 333 -12.65 19.98 12.21
CA LYS A 333 -11.41 20.64 12.63
C LYS A 333 -10.89 20.12 13.96
N SER A 334 -9.58 20.17 14.13
CA SER A 334 -8.88 19.87 15.38
C SER A 334 -7.87 20.96 15.70
N SER A 335 -7.71 21.23 17.00
CA SER A 335 -6.75 22.22 17.53
C SER A 335 -5.77 21.62 18.55
N ASP A 336 -5.77 20.30 18.71
CA ASP A 336 -4.99 19.55 19.69
C ASP A 336 -4.16 18.42 19.05
N ASN A 337 -3.66 18.70 17.84
CA ASN A 337 -2.92 17.75 17.00
C ASN A 337 -3.71 16.48 16.68
N GLY A 338 -5.01 16.63 16.38
CA GLY A 338 -5.87 15.57 15.86
C GLY A 338 -6.46 14.63 16.91
N ARG A 339 -6.35 14.96 18.21
CA ARG A 339 -6.86 14.11 19.30
C ARG A 339 -8.37 14.26 19.46
N THR A 340 -8.88 15.47 19.33
CA THR A 340 -10.31 15.76 19.33
C THR A 340 -10.70 16.55 18.09
N TRP A 341 -11.91 16.27 17.59
CA TRP A 341 -12.42 16.85 16.36
C TRP A 341 -13.80 17.46 16.59
N ALA A 342 -14.00 18.65 16.02
CA ALA A 342 -15.26 19.38 16.05
C ALA A 342 -15.74 19.65 14.62
N ARG A 343 -17.02 19.40 14.37
CA ARG A 343 -17.66 19.69 13.10
C ARG A 343 -17.68 21.20 12.83
N THR A 344 -17.46 21.58 11.58
CA THR A 344 -17.58 22.98 11.12
C THR A 344 -19.00 23.27 10.59
N SER A 345 -19.24 24.49 10.12
CA SER A 345 -20.47 24.85 9.39
C SER A 345 -20.45 24.43 7.92
N ALA A 346 -19.31 24.03 7.37
CA ALA A 346 -19.19 23.69 5.96
C ALA A 346 -19.83 22.33 5.66
N VAL A 347 -20.87 22.36 4.81
CA VAL A 347 -21.63 21.19 4.38
C VAL A 347 -21.99 21.33 2.90
N TRP A 348 -21.56 20.36 2.09
CA TRP A 348 -21.95 20.21 0.70
C TRP A 348 -23.03 19.14 0.61
N ARG A 349 -24.29 19.57 0.64
CA ARG A 349 -25.45 18.66 0.55
C ARG A 349 -25.50 17.98 -0.81
N ASN A 350 -25.89 16.73 -0.82
CA ASN A 350 -26.24 15.98 -2.01
C ASN A 350 -27.73 15.66 -2.00
N ASP A 351 -28.32 15.60 -3.18
CA ASP A 351 -29.67 15.07 -3.35
C ASP A 351 -29.56 13.55 -3.47
N VAL A 352 -30.11 12.81 -2.51
CA VAL A 352 -30.00 11.34 -2.48
C VAL A 352 -30.86 10.67 -3.55
N ASP A 353 -31.90 11.34 -4.03
CA ASP A 353 -32.81 10.83 -5.07
C ASP A 353 -32.33 11.21 -6.48
N ALA A 354 -31.55 12.29 -6.60
CA ALA A 354 -30.93 12.75 -7.83
C ALA A 354 -29.52 13.34 -7.63
N PRO A 355 -28.52 12.51 -7.28
CA PRO A 355 -27.16 12.97 -6.98
C PRO A 355 -26.56 13.78 -8.12
N ASN A 356 -26.17 15.03 -7.85
CA ASN A 356 -25.64 15.95 -8.86
C ASN A 356 -24.57 16.92 -8.34
N ASN A 357 -24.14 16.76 -7.09
CA ASN A 357 -23.11 17.62 -6.52
C ASN A 357 -21.72 17.01 -6.80
N PRO A 358 -20.83 17.70 -7.52
CA PRO A 358 -19.50 17.17 -7.82
C PRO A 358 -18.49 17.34 -6.68
N PHE A 359 -18.90 17.75 -5.48
CA PHE A 359 -18.01 17.91 -4.33
C PHE A 359 -18.37 16.95 -3.20
N GLN A 360 -18.60 15.68 -3.53
CA GLN A 360 -18.92 14.63 -2.56
C GLN A 360 -17.74 13.73 -2.17
N VAL A 361 -16.71 13.64 -3.01
CA VAL A 361 -15.42 13.05 -2.64
C VAL A 361 -14.37 14.13 -2.83
N GLN A 362 -13.84 14.66 -1.74
CA GLN A 362 -13.11 15.93 -1.73
C GLN A 362 -11.63 15.72 -1.46
N SER A 363 -10.79 16.56 -2.09
CA SER A 363 -9.40 16.79 -1.73
C SER A 363 -9.17 18.27 -1.51
N PHE A 364 -8.63 18.63 -0.36
CA PHE A 364 -8.25 20.00 -0.04
C PHE A 364 -6.74 20.19 -0.15
N ALA A 365 -6.33 21.27 -0.80
CA ALA A 365 -4.94 21.63 -1.01
C ALA A 365 -4.73 23.11 -0.64
N PRO A 366 -4.16 23.41 0.54
CA PRO A 366 -3.71 24.75 0.88
C PRO A 366 -2.65 25.23 -0.10
N ALA A 367 -2.68 26.52 -0.44
CA ALA A 367 -1.71 27.16 -1.31
C ALA A 367 -1.09 28.41 -0.66
N ASP A 368 0.13 28.75 -1.08
CA ASP A 368 0.90 29.90 -0.58
C ASP A 368 0.28 31.26 -0.96
N ASP A 369 -0.74 31.28 -1.81
CA ASP A 369 -1.47 32.49 -2.21
C ASP A 369 -2.57 32.91 -1.21
N GLY A 370 -2.72 32.18 -0.11
CA GLY A 370 -3.70 32.45 0.95
C GLY A 370 -5.06 31.80 0.74
N TYR A 371 -5.22 31.00 -0.32
CA TYR A 371 -6.41 30.19 -0.56
C TYR A 371 -6.19 28.73 -0.14
N VAL A 372 -7.31 28.06 0.15
CA VAL A 372 -7.39 26.61 0.15
C VAL A 372 -8.21 26.21 -1.07
N TYR A 373 -7.63 25.37 -1.90
CA TYR A 373 -8.29 24.78 -3.05
C TYR A 373 -9.02 23.51 -2.65
N MET A 374 -10.23 23.33 -3.18
CA MET A 374 -11.02 22.12 -3.02
C MET A 374 -11.22 21.50 -4.39
N TYR A 375 -10.74 20.28 -4.56
CA TYR A 375 -11.04 19.43 -5.70
C TYR A 375 -12.09 18.41 -5.29
N GLY A 376 -13.01 18.09 -6.18
CA GLY A 376 -14.10 17.18 -5.86
C GLY A 376 -14.58 16.35 -7.04
N THR A 377 -15.12 15.19 -6.73
CA THR A 377 -15.95 14.42 -7.67
C THR A 377 -17.35 14.19 -7.09
N ALA A 378 -18.29 13.82 -7.96
CA ALA A 378 -19.50 13.15 -7.52
C ALA A 378 -19.16 11.80 -6.85
N ASP A 379 -20.10 11.24 -6.10
CA ASP A 379 -19.91 9.98 -5.39
C ASP A 379 -19.77 8.76 -6.32
N GLY A 380 -19.29 7.65 -5.76
CA GLY A 380 -19.39 6.33 -6.37
C GLY A 380 -18.53 6.03 -7.60
N ARG A 381 -17.48 6.80 -7.87
CA ARG A 381 -16.47 6.55 -8.93
C ARG A 381 -17.04 6.46 -10.35
N THR A 382 -18.26 6.94 -10.56
CA THR A 382 -18.87 7.09 -11.89
C THR A 382 -19.25 8.55 -12.08
N ASN A 383 -18.42 9.32 -12.78
CA ASN A 383 -18.56 10.77 -12.89
C ASN A 383 -17.85 11.33 -14.13
N ASP A 384 -18.12 12.60 -14.44
CA ASP A 384 -17.56 13.32 -15.59
C ASP A 384 -16.12 13.81 -15.36
N GLY A 385 -15.69 13.87 -14.09
CA GLY A 385 -14.30 14.12 -13.74
C GLY A 385 -14.13 14.88 -12.43
N LEU A 386 -13.00 15.57 -12.32
CA LEU A 386 -12.60 16.35 -11.15
C LEU A 386 -12.98 17.80 -11.33
N HIS A 387 -13.69 18.35 -10.35
CA HIS A 387 -14.16 19.74 -10.29
C HIS A 387 -13.36 20.51 -9.26
N MET A 388 -13.42 21.83 -9.29
CA MET A 388 -12.56 22.67 -8.43
C MET A 388 -13.30 23.90 -7.90
N ALA A 389 -12.99 24.24 -6.66
CA ALA A 389 -13.37 25.48 -6.00
C ALA A 389 -12.17 25.99 -5.18
N ARG A 390 -12.28 27.21 -4.67
CA ARG A 390 -11.32 27.74 -3.69
C ARG A 390 -12.02 28.60 -2.65
N VAL A 391 -11.35 28.82 -1.54
CA VAL A 391 -11.82 29.67 -0.44
C VAL A 391 -10.63 30.37 0.20
N PRO A 392 -10.73 31.64 0.63
CA PRO A 392 -9.69 32.24 1.46
C PRO A 392 -9.52 31.42 2.75
N ALA A 393 -8.28 31.11 3.12
CA ALA A 393 -8.00 30.06 4.12
C ALA A 393 -8.72 30.27 5.48
N GLN A 394 -8.89 31.53 5.90
CA GLN A 394 -9.61 31.88 7.14
C GLN A 394 -11.11 31.55 7.13
N TYR A 395 -11.69 31.30 5.96
CA TYR A 395 -13.11 31.01 5.75
C TYR A 395 -13.39 29.56 5.36
N VAL A 396 -12.40 28.66 5.46
CA VAL A 396 -12.54 27.25 5.04
C VAL A 396 -13.73 26.50 5.68
N GLY A 397 -14.16 26.93 6.86
CA GLY A 397 -15.34 26.37 7.54
C GLY A 397 -16.70 26.90 7.07
N ASP A 398 -16.75 27.78 6.08
CA ASP A 398 -17.98 28.46 5.62
C ASP A 398 -18.17 28.29 4.10
N THR A 399 -19.14 27.46 3.71
CA THR A 399 -19.44 27.18 2.29
C THR A 399 -19.93 28.39 1.51
N SER A 400 -20.44 29.45 2.16
CA SER A 400 -20.89 30.65 1.45
C SER A 400 -19.73 31.51 0.94
N GLN A 401 -18.49 31.22 1.38
CA GLN A 401 -17.29 31.96 0.99
C GLN A 401 -16.52 31.26 -0.14
N TYR A 402 -17.00 30.12 -0.63
CA TYR A 402 -16.34 29.41 -1.72
C TYR A 402 -16.62 30.07 -3.06
N GLU A 403 -15.58 30.12 -3.89
CA GLU A 403 -15.64 30.50 -5.30
C GLU A 403 -15.49 29.22 -6.14
N TYR A 404 -16.46 28.92 -6.99
CA TYR A 404 -16.45 27.71 -7.83
C TYR A 404 -15.89 28.03 -9.20
N TRP A 405 -15.18 27.06 -9.80
CA TRP A 405 -14.67 27.20 -11.16
C TRP A 405 -15.83 27.31 -12.16
N ASN A 406 -15.77 28.28 -13.06
CA ASN A 406 -16.80 28.48 -14.10
C ASN A 406 -16.32 28.10 -15.52
N GLY A 407 -15.13 27.51 -15.64
CA GLY A 407 -14.47 27.22 -16.93
C GLY A 407 -13.41 28.24 -17.33
N THR A 408 -13.39 29.42 -16.68
CA THR A 408 -12.42 30.48 -16.99
C THR A 408 -11.82 31.16 -15.76
N ALA A 409 -12.58 31.27 -14.68
CA ALA A 409 -12.18 31.87 -13.42
C ALA A 409 -12.95 31.25 -12.24
N PHE A 410 -12.50 31.54 -11.03
CA PHE A 410 -13.26 31.29 -9.81
C PHE A 410 -14.29 32.40 -9.60
N ASP A 411 -15.55 32.03 -9.36
CA ASP A 411 -16.67 32.96 -9.21
C ASP A 411 -17.57 32.55 -8.03
N HIS A 412 -17.90 33.50 -7.16
CA HIS A 412 -18.84 33.29 -6.05
C HIS A 412 -20.28 33.04 -6.52
N ASN A 413 -20.64 33.48 -7.73
CA ASN A 413 -21.98 33.30 -8.28
C ASN A 413 -22.13 31.98 -9.05
N GLN A 414 -21.03 31.29 -9.32
CA GLN A 414 -21.04 29.98 -9.94
C GLN A 414 -21.65 28.97 -8.96
N ALA A 415 -22.73 28.30 -9.37
CA ALA A 415 -23.30 27.24 -8.56
C ALA A 415 -22.39 26.01 -8.57
N GLN A 416 -22.22 25.39 -7.40
CA GLN A 416 -21.34 24.22 -7.22
C GLN A 416 -21.69 23.07 -8.18
N ASN A 417 -22.99 22.80 -8.39
CA ASN A 417 -23.48 21.69 -9.22
C ASN A 417 -23.32 21.93 -10.73
N SER A 418 -22.96 23.15 -11.14
CA SER A 418 -22.72 23.50 -12.55
C SER A 418 -21.26 23.87 -12.82
N SER A 419 -20.37 23.65 -11.85
CA SER A 419 -18.92 23.75 -12.10
C SER A 419 -18.55 22.75 -13.20
N PRO A 420 -17.75 23.14 -14.22
CA PRO A 420 -17.22 22.18 -15.16
C PRO A 420 -16.00 21.47 -14.57
N ALA A 421 -15.74 20.24 -15.03
CA ALA A 421 -14.57 19.49 -14.62
C ALA A 421 -13.27 20.09 -15.18
N VAL A 422 -12.26 20.26 -14.32
CA VAL A 422 -10.88 20.67 -14.65
C VAL A 422 -10.02 19.50 -15.11
N VAL A 423 -10.36 18.27 -14.71
CA VAL A 423 -9.80 17.03 -15.26
C VAL A 423 -10.97 16.16 -15.71
N GLN A 424 -11.03 15.83 -16.99
CA GLN A 424 -12.06 14.95 -17.52
C GLN A 424 -11.75 13.49 -17.15
N THR A 425 -12.79 12.69 -16.92
CA THR A 425 -12.64 11.24 -16.75
C THR A 425 -11.93 10.65 -17.98
N PRO A 426 -10.83 9.88 -17.80
CA PRO A 426 -10.11 9.29 -18.91
C PRO A 426 -10.99 8.37 -19.77
N SER A 427 -10.68 8.30 -21.07
CA SER A 427 -11.42 7.39 -21.97
C SER A 427 -11.33 5.93 -21.51
N GLY A 428 -12.47 5.26 -21.42
CA GLY A 428 -12.56 3.86 -20.96
C GLY A 428 -12.53 3.68 -19.44
N VAL A 429 -12.57 4.78 -18.68
CA VAL A 429 -12.67 4.80 -17.22
C VAL A 429 -14.08 5.30 -16.82
N SER A 430 -14.67 4.77 -15.75
CA SER A 430 -16.02 5.14 -15.31
C SER A 430 -16.08 6.50 -14.61
N GLY A 431 -15.01 6.89 -13.93
CA GLY A 431 -14.92 8.15 -13.19
C GLY A 431 -13.61 8.27 -12.44
N ILE A 432 -13.42 9.43 -11.81
CA ILE A 432 -12.34 9.68 -10.87
C ILE A 432 -12.84 9.33 -9.47
N GLY A 433 -12.11 8.47 -8.76
CA GLY A 433 -12.38 8.03 -7.39
C GLY A 433 -11.28 8.47 -6.43
N GLU A 434 -11.70 8.88 -5.23
CA GLU A 434 -10.83 9.26 -4.11
C GLU A 434 -9.65 10.15 -4.53
N PRO A 435 -9.92 11.31 -5.17
CA PRO A 435 -8.86 12.19 -5.62
C PRO A 435 -8.03 12.66 -4.43
N ASN A 436 -6.72 12.79 -4.65
CA ASN A 436 -5.82 13.42 -3.70
C ASN A 436 -4.88 14.37 -4.44
N VAL A 437 -4.97 15.65 -4.10
CA VAL A 437 -4.27 16.76 -4.75
C VAL A 437 -3.34 17.44 -3.77
N HIS A 438 -2.05 17.48 -4.11
CA HIS A 438 -1.01 18.17 -3.33
C HIS A 438 -0.39 19.28 -4.17
N PHE A 439 -0.18 20.43 -3.56
CA PHE A 439 0.54 21.56 -4.15
C PHE A 439 1.99 21.46 -3.67
N TYR A 440 2.91 21.30 -4.61
CA TYR A 440 4.34 21.36 -4.38
C TYR A 440 4.86 22.71 -4.88
N ASP A 441 6.05 23.13 -4.45
CA ASP A 441 6.64 24.44 -4.77
C ASP A 441 6.64 24.78 -6.28
N ASN A 442 6.67 23.77 -7.16
CA ASN A 442 6.80 23.95 -8.61
C ASN A 442 5.69 23.29 -9.45
N LYS A 443 4.80 22.50 -8.86
CA LYS A 443 3.69 21.84 -9.56
C LYS A 443 2.62 21.33 -8.61
N VAL A 444 1.44 21.10 -9.16
CA VAL A 444 0.35 20.41 -8.48
C VAL A 444 0.31 18.97 -8.98
N LEU A 445 0.12 18.01 -8.08
CA LEU A 445 0.02 16.59 -8.40
C LEU A 445 -1.32 16.03 -7.93
N LEU A 446 -1.99 15.31 -8.83
CA LEU A 446 -3.21 14.56 -8.59
C LEU A 446 -2.87 13.07 -8.62
N THR A 447 -3.34 12.35 -7.62
CA THR A 447 -3.51 10.90 -7.64
C THR A 447 -4.98 10.55 -7.52
N PHE A 448 -5.42 9.51 -8.23
CA PHE A 448 -6.78 8.98 -8.10
C PHE A 448 -6.83 7.51 -8.52
N ASN A 449 -7.93 6.84 -8.18
CA ASN A 449 -8.25 5.52 -8.69
C ASN A 449 -9.55 5.50 -9.50
N ASP A 450 -9.75 4.45 -10.28
CA ASP A 450 -11.04 4.16 -10.89
C ASP A 450 -11.80 3.05 -10.13
N GLU A 451 -12.96 2.67 -10.65
CA GLU A 451 -13.77 1.60 -10.08
C GLU A 451 -13.21 0.19 -10.31
N ASN A 452 -12.33 0.01 -11.30
CA ASN A 452 -11.75 -1.27 -11.70
C ASN A 452 -10.34 -1.51 -11.10
N GLY A 453 -9.88 -0.60 -10.24
CA GLY A 453 -8.58 -0.65 -9.57
C GLY A 453 -7.39 -0.17 -10.42
N GLY A 454 -7.66 0.64 -11.43
CA GLY A 454 -6.66 1.51 -12.05
C GLY A 454 -6.25 2.63 -11.10
N VAL A 455 -4.95 2.84 -10.94
CA VAL A 455 -4.36 3.97 -10.19
C VAL A 455 -3.66 4.90 -11.16
N TYR A 456 -3.87 6.20 -11.01
CA TYR A 456 -3.43 7.21 -11.96
C TYR A 456 -2.72 8.37 -11.29
N THR A 457 -1.78 8.98 -12.01
CA THR A 457 -1.19 10.29 -11.71
C THR A 457 -1.52 11.29 -12.81
N SER A 458 -1.58 12.57 -12.46
CA SER A 458 -1.59 13.70 -13.40
C SER A 458 -0.97 14.91 -12.71
N SER A 459 -0.33 15.80 -13.48
CA SER A 459 0.34 16.98 -12.94
C SER A 459 -0.08 18.26 -13.65
N SER A 460 0.08 19.39 -12.95
CA SER A 460 -0.23 20.73 -13.45
C SER A 460 0.85 21.73 -13.03
N THR A 461 1.16 22.70 -13.89
CA THR A 461 2.15 23.75 -13.63
C THR A 461 1.53 25.15 -13.57
N ASP A 462 0.20 25.27 -13.62
CA ASP A 462 -0.54 26.53 -13.70
C ASP A 462 -1.56 26.70 -12.56
N GLY A 463 -1.22 26.21 -11.37
CA GLY A 463 -2.10 26.29 -10.20
C GLY A 463 -3.22 25.25 -10.19
N GLY A 464 -3.06 24.16 -10.93
CA GLY A 464 -4.00 23.04 -10.92
C GLY A 464 -5.24 23.25 -11.78
N VAL A 465 -5.13 24.06 -12.85
CA VAL A 465 -6.22 24.34 -13.80
C VAL A 465 -6.07 23.54 -15.08
N SER A 466 -4.85 23.51 -15.64
CA SER A 466 -4.50 22.69 -16.81
C SER A 466 -3.65 21.50 -16.38
N TRP A 467 -4.10 20.30 -16.75
CA TRP A 467 -3.52 19.03 -16.30
C TRP A 467 -2.94 18.23 -17.47
N THR A 468 -1.91 17.44 -17.19
CA THR A 468 -1.43 16.41 -18.13
C THR A 468 -2.46 15.30 -18.28
N ASP A 469 -2.43 14.60 -19.42
CA ASP A 469 -3.22 13.39 -19.59
C ASP A 469 -2.91 12.39 -18.46
N PRO A 470 -3.91 11.82 -17.76
CA PRO A 470 -3.67 10.90 -16.66
C PRO A 470 -2.83 9.67 -17.06
N THR A 471 -1.73 9.46 -16.35
CA THR A 471 -0.82 8.32 -16.53
C THR A 471 -1.22 7.19 -15.60
N ARG A 472 -1.48 5.99 -16.14
CA ARG A 472 -1.80 4.82 -15.32
C ARG A 472 -0.54 4.20 -14.70
N VAL A 473 -0.52 4.07 -13.37
CA VAL A 473 0.58 3.50 -12.57
C VAL A 473 0.45 1.98 -12.47
N VAL A 474 -0.74 1.50 -12.10
CA VAL A 474 -1.06 0.07 -11.98
C VAL A 474 -2.54 -0.14 -12.28
N SER A 475 -2.94 -1.36 -12.61
CA SER A 475 -4.35 -1.76 -12.73
C SER A 475 -4.52 -3.17 -12.20
N ARG A 476 -5.16 -3.30 -11.05
CA ARG A 476 -5.50 -4.59 -10.42
C ARG A 476 -6.77 -4.40 -9.60
N GLY A 477 -7.79 -5.21 -9.89
CA GLY A 477 -9.06 -5.15 -9.17
C GLY A 477 -8.86 -5.26 -7.66
N GLY A 478 -9.60 -4.44 -6.90
CA GLY A 478 -9.49 -4.35 -5.45
C GLY A 478 -8.43 -3.37 -4.94
N VAL A 479 -7.68 -2.68 -5.81
CA VAL A 479 -6.82 -1.55 -5.44
C VAL A 479 -7.61 -0.25 -5.51
N TYR A 480 -7.51 0.62 -4.50
CA TYR A 480 -8.16 1.94 -4.48
C TYR A 480 -7.52 2.84 -3.41
N GLY A 481 -7.96 4.09 -3.30
CA GLY A 481 -7.54 5.02 -2.25
C GLY A 481 -6.04 5.31 -2.31
N VAL A 482 -5.61 6.03 -3.34
CA VAL A 482 -4.20 6.44 -3.53
C VAL A 482 -3.93 7.80 -2.90
N PHE A 483 -3.36 7.82 -1.70
CA PHE A 483 -3.11 9.06 -0.97
C PHE A 483 -1.63 9.35 -0.83
N GLN A 484 -1.23 10.54 -1.29
CA GLN A 484 0.16 10.99 -1.31
C GLN A 484 0.67 11.24 0.12
N SER A 485 1.93 10.89 0.35
CA SER A 485 2.64 11.17 1.58
C SER A 485 2.99 12.66 1.67
N PRO A 486 2.83 13.31 2.84
CA PRO A 486 3.30 14.68 3.07
C PRO A 486 4.83 14.78 3.07
N PHE A 487 5.55 13.66 3.04
CA PHE A 487 7.01 13.65 2.90
C PHE A 487 7.47 13.56 1.45
N SER A 488 6.58 13.64 0.46
CA SER A 488 6.92 13.48 -0.96
C SER A 488 7.77 14.64 -1.51
N GLY A 489 8.53 14.39 -2.58
CA GLY A 489 9.36 15.41 -3.24
C GLY A 489 10.62 14.81 -3.89
N GLY A 490 11.24 15.55 -4.81
CA GLY A 490 12.33 15.04 -5.66
C GLY A 490 11.77 14.25 -6.84
N ASP A 491 12.24 13.03 -7.08
CA ASP A 491 11.85 12.28 -8.28
C ASP A 491 10.73 11.27 -8.08
N SER A 492 10.22 11.14 -6.85
CA SER A 492 9.18 10.19 -6.49
C SER A 492 8.26 10.76 -5.39
N ILE A 493 7.11 10.12 -5.24
CA ILE A 493 6.22 10.31 -4.09
C ILE A 493 6.11 9.02 -3.28
N GLY A 494 5.92 9.15 -1.98
CA GLY A 494 5.33 8.06 -1.19
C GLY A 494 3.81 8.11 -1.33
N ALA A 495 3.12 6.98 -1.38
CA ALA A 495 1.66 6.94 -1.36
C ALA A 495 1.13 5.66 -0.70
N THR A 496 0.01 5.77 0.01
CA THR A 496 -0.74 4.60 0.45
C THR A 496 -1.65 4.10 -0.65
N LEU A 497 -1.84 2.79 -0.73
CA LEU A 497 -2.91 2.14 -1.51
C LEU A 497 -3.72 1.24 -0.59
N SER A 498 -5.03 1.25 -0.75
CA SER A 498 -5.97 0.32 -0.11
C SER A 498 -6.16 -0.93 -0.95
N LEU A 499 -6.15 -2.09 -0.29
CA LEU A 499 -6.31 -3.40 -0.90
C LEU A 499 -7.59 -4.03 -0.34
N TRP A 500 -8.48 -4.46 -1.23
CA TRP A 500 -9.79 -5.00 -0.85
C TRP A 500 -9.69 -6.38 -0.20
N ASN A 501 -8.77 -7.22 -0.69
CA ASN A 501 -8.50 -8.55 -0.18
C ASN A 501 -7.02 -8.83 -0.35
N PRO A 502 -6.21 -8.98 0.70
CA PRO A 502 -6.54 -8.90 2.13
C PRO A 502 -6.80 -7.45 2.59
N TYR A 503 -7.85 -7.20 3.37
CA TYR A 503 -8.37 -5.85 3.64
C TYR A 503 -7.39 -5.02 4.49
N GLY A 504 -6.70 -4.08 3.85
CA GLY A 504 -5.62 -3.32 4.46
C GLY A 504 -5.07 -2.23 3.56
N THR A 505 -4.06 -1.51 4.05
CA THR A 505 -3.39 -0.44 3.31
C THR A 505 -1.88 -0.66 3.32
N ALA A 506 -1.21 -0.40 2.20
CA ALA A 506 0.23 -0.54 2.06
C ALA A 506 0.86 0.76 1.53
N LEU A 507 2.10 1.01 1.91
CA LEU A 507 2.90 2.14 1.46
C LEU A 507 3.74 1.74 0.25
N TYR A 508 3.72 2.61 -0.76
CA TYR A 508 4.46 2.47 -2.01
C TYR A 508 5.24 3.74 -2.33
N GLU A 509 6.30 3.60 -3.12
CA GLU A 509 6.91 4.69 -3.87
C GLU A 509 6.38 4.67 -5.30
N ILE A 510 5.98 5.84 -5.81
CA ILE A 510 5.58 6.05 -7.21
C ILE A 510 6.60 6.97 -7.88
N GLU A 511 7.25 6.48 -8.93
CA GLU A 511 8.14 7.23 -9.81
C GLU A 511 7.68 7.12 -11.27
N ASN A 512 7.40 8.25 -11.89
CA ASN A 512 7.03 8.38 -13.31
C ASN A 512 7.22 9.85 -13.77
N GLN A 513 6.74 10.17 -14.97
CA GLN A 513 6.88 11.52 -15.52
C GLN A 513 6.21 12.63 -14.68
N ASP A 514 5.05 12.36 -14.08
CA ASP A 514 4.29 13.33 -13.29
C ASP A 514 4.93 13.58 -11.92
N THR A 515 5.64 12.60 -11.37
CA THR A 515 6.26 12.64 -10.02
C THR A 515 7.73 13.10 -10.05
N ARG A 516 8.37 13.18 -11.22
CA ARG A 516 9.77 13.63 -11.35
C ARG A 516 9.97 15.12 -11.15
N ASN A 517 11.08 15.53 -10.54
CA ASN A 517 11.39 16.95 -10.25
C ASN A 517 10.30 17.68 -9.44
N LEU A 518 9.69 17.05 -8.43
CA LEU A 518 8.86 17.72 -7.42
C LEU A 518 9.70 18.59 -6.50
N GLY A 519 9.19 19.80 -6.23
CA GLY A 519 9.63 20.65 -5.11
C GLY A 519 9.23 20.07 -3.76
N ALA A 520 9.39 20.86 -2.69
CA ALA A 520 8.84 20.46 -1.40
C ALA A 520 7.30 20.57 -1.43
N TYR A 521 6.64 19.74 -0.62
CA TYR A 521 5.22 19.83 -0.29
C TYR A 521 5.00 20.90 0.78
#